data_AF-A0AAV8U8M8-F1
#
_entry.id   AF-A0AAV8U8M8-F1
#
_cell.length_a   1.000
_cell.length_b   1.000
_cell.length_c   1.000
_cell.angle_alpha   90.00
_cell.angle_beta   90.00
_cell.angle_gamma   90.00
#
_symmetry.space_group_name_H-M   'P 1'
#
loop_
_entity.id
_entity.type
_entity.pdbx_description
1 polymer ?
#
loop_
_entity_poly.entity_id
_entity_poly.type
_entity_poly.pdbx_seq_one_letter_code
_entity_poly.pdbx_strand_id
1 'polypeptide(L)'
;MTLLVWLLEVEHMLNDRLLPTSTCLRSRYRELLFLLAYGIYCLFYPCFIFVLWQEARKRFDKASLLYDQACEKFLSLRKGTKTDVATLLEEELHSAWSAFEQACFNLVTTLSNVEAKKRFEFLEAVRGTMDAHLRYFKQGYELLHQLEPYINQVLTYAQQSRERSNNEQAALNERMQEYKRQIDRESRWSSNGCNGSPNGDGIQAIGRSSHKMIEAVHIVHKFIQQTYSDTKTFKYNATIHWLLDQLPTPQIGWLTQQIPMQKKLNEGEM
;
A
#
# COMPACT_ATOMS: atom_id res chain seq x y z
N MET A 1 -40.33 5.30 5.23
CA MET A 1 -39.58 4.05 5.43
C MET A 1 -38.14 4.30 5.06
N THR A 2 -37.34 4.63 6.07
CA THR A 2 -36.04 5.29 5.96
C THR A 2 -34.94 4.29 5.64
N LEU A 3 -33.88 4.75 4.97
CA LEU A 3 -32.58 4.10 4.73
C LEU A 3 -32.12 3.16 5.86
N LEU A 4 -32.42 3.51 7.11
CA LEU A 4 -32.12 2.72 8.31
C LEU A 4 -32.76 1.33 8.32
N VAL A 5 -34.04 1.20 7.92
CA VAL A 5 -34.73 -0.10 7.87
C VAL A 5 -34.08 -1.00 6.81
N TRP A 6 -33.65 -0.42 5.68
CA TRP A 6 -32.98 -1.14 4.60
C TRP A 6 -31.53 -1.51 4.94
N LEU A 7 -30.82 -0.64 5.65
CA LEU A 7 -29.48 -0.94 6.18
C LEU A 7 -29.53 -2.10 7.17
N LEU A 8 -30.55 -2.15 8.04
CA LEU A 8 -30.79 -3.26 8.96
C LEU A 8 -31.08 -4.59 8.23
N GLU A 9 -31.81 -4.55 7.12
CA GLU A 9 -32.16 -5.74 6.34
C GLU A 9 -30.95 -6.28 5.56
N VAL A 10 -30.11 -5.39 5.01
CA VAL A 10 -28.82 -5.75 4.41
C VAL A 10 -27.84 -6.27 5.47
N GLU A 11 -27.81 -5.65 6.66
CA GLU A 11 -26.99 -6.08 7.79
C GLU A 11 -27.39 -7.48 8.28
N HIS A 12 -28.68 -7.79 8.33
CA HIS A 12 -29.18 -9.13 8.66
C HIS A 12 -28.76 -10.16 7.60
N MET A 13 -28.93 -9.82 6.32
CA MET A 13 -28.51 -10.65 5.18
C MET A 13 -27.01 -10.96 5.16
N LEU A 14 -26.18 -10.01 5.56
CA LEU A 14 -24.72 -10.18 5.63
C LEU A 14 -24.30 -10.94 6.89
N ASN A 15 -24.95 -10.70 8.03
CA ASN A 15 -24.67 -11.43 9.28
C ASN A 15 -24.99 -12.92 9.17
N ASP A 16 -26.02 -13.30 8.41
CA ASP A 16 -26.41 -14.72 8.25
C ASP A 16 -25.50 -15.50 7.29
N ARG A 17 -24.80 -14.83 6.35
CA ARG A 17 -24.03 -15.50 5.27
C ARG A 17 -22.52 -15.31 5.34
N LEU A 18 -21.99 -14.26 5.96
CA LEU A 18 -20.57 -13.91 5.90
C LEU A 18 -19.91 -13.92 7.29
N LEU A 19 -19.25 -15.06 7.55
CA LEU A 19 -18.13 -15.31 8.48
C LEU A 19 -18.39 -15.46 9.99
N PRO A 20 -17.97 -16.61 10.59
CA PRO A 20 -17.92 -16.81 12.04
C PRO A 20 -16.62 -16.36 12.75
N THR A 21 -15.57 -15.84 12.09
CA THR A 21 -14.21 -16.03 12.65
C THR A 21 -13.38 -14.84 13.11
N SER A 22 -13.78 -13.55 12.95
CA SER A 22 -13.07 -12.48 13.70
C SER A 22 -13.87 -11.18 13.87
N THR A 23 -13.94 -10.72 15.12
CA THR A 23 -14.65 -9.50 15.55
C THR A 23 -14.02 -8.21 14.98
N CYS A 24 -12.70 -8.20 14.77
CA CYS A 24 -11.96 -7.04 14.27
C CYS A 24 -12.22 -6.75 12.78
N LEU A 25 -12.18 -7.78 11.92
CA LEU A 25 -12.51 -7.65 10.50
C LEU A 25 -13.98 -7.28 10.30
N ARG A 26 -14.89 -7.83 11.11
CA ARG A 26 -16.32 -7.51 11.08
C ARG A 26 -16.58 -6.02 11.30
N SER A 27 -15.89 -5.39 12.26
CA SER A 27 -16.08 -3.96 12.55
C SER A 27 -15.62 -3.06 11.40
N ARG A 28 -14.44 -3.33 10.83
CA ARG A 28 -13.91 -2.53 9.71
C ARG A 28 -14.69 -2.75 8.42
N TYR A 29 -15.11 -3.99 8.14
CA TYR A 29 -15.98 -4.27 7.00
C TYR A 29 -17.32 -3.58 7.14
N ARG A 30 -17.89 -3.53 8.36
CA ARG A 30 -19.16 -2.84 8.63
C ARG A 30 -19.06 -1.35 8.33
N GLU A 31 -18.04 -0.65 8.84
CA GLU A 31 -17.83 0.78 8.55
C GLU A 31 -17.63 1.05 7.05
N LEU A 32 -16.83 0.24 6.38
CA LEU A 32 -16.66 0.32 4.92
C LEU A 32 -17.98 0.09 4.19
N LEU A 33 -18.76 -0.92 4.58
CA LEU A 33 -20.04 -1.22 3.95
C LEU A 33 -21.06 -0.09 4.17
N PHE A 34 -21.07 0.54 5.35
CA PHE A 34 -21.91 1.71 5.63
C PHE A 34 -21.51 2.90 4.76
N LEU A 35 -20.22 3.22 4.65
CA LEU A 35 -19.73 4.32 3.82
C LEU A 35 -19.96 4.06 2.32
N LEU A 36 -19.82 2.81 1.88
CA LEU A 36 -20.05 2.42 0.49
C LEU A 36 -21.55 2.38 0.16
N ALA A 37 -22.39 1.83 1.04
CA ALA A 37 -23.84 1.86 0.86
C ALA A 37 -24.37 3.30 0.88
N TYR A 38 -23.83 4.16 1.75
CA TYR A 38 -24.16 5.58 1.79
C TYR A 38 -23.67 6.30 0.53
N GLY A 39 -22.44 6.03 0.07
CA GLY A 39 -21.90 6.59 -1.17
C GLY A 39 -22.69 6.16 -2.41
N ILE A 40 -23.00 4.86 -2.53
CA ILE A 40 -23.85 4.32 -3.59
C ILE A 40 -25.23 4.93 -3.51
N TYR A 41 -25.86 5.01 -2.34
CA TYR A 41 -27.16 5.65 -2.19
C TYR A 41 -27.11 7.13 -2.61
N CYS A 42 -26.10 7.89 -2.19
CA CYS A 42 -25.92 9.30 -2.56
C CYS A 42 -25.59 9.50 -4.05
N LEU A 43 -24.97 8.52 -4.73
CA LEU A 43 -24.65 8.60 -6.16
C LEU A 43 -25.77 8.09 -7.05
N PHE A 44 -26.42 6.98 -6.69
CA PHE A 44 -27.45 6.34 -7.49
C PHE A 44 -28.82 6.99 -7.30
N TYR A 45 -29.23 7.22 -6.05
CA TYR A 45 -30.62 7.58 -5.77
C TYR A 45 -30.97 9.00 -6.19
N PRO A 46 -30.13 10.03 -5.94
CA PRO A 46 -30.39 11.37 -6.44
C PRO A 46 -30.16 11.45 -7.93
N CYS A 47 -29.01 11.03 -8.49
CA CYS A 47 -28.74 11.25 -9.91
C CYS A 47 -29.65 10.43 -10.84
N PHE A 48 -29.92 9.16 -10.54
CA PHE A 48 -30.74 8.31 -11.42
C PHE A 48 -32.21 8.72 -11.38
N ILE A 49 -32.77 8.92 -10.18
CA ILE A 49 -34.17 9.36 -10.05
C ILE A 49 -34.31 10.80 -10.53
N PHE A 50 -33.41 11.71 -10.20
CA PHE A 50 -33.53 13.12 -10.61
C PHE A 50 -33.48 13.28 -12.13
N VAL A 51 -32.55 12.62 -12.84
CA VAL A 51 -32.41 12.79 -14.30
C VAL A 51 -33.60 12.19 -15.06
N LEU A 52 -34.03 10.97 -14.71
CA LEU A 52 -35.18 10.32 -15.37
C LEU A 52 -36.50 10.99 -15.03
N TRP A 53 -36.69 11.40 -13.77
CA TRP A 53 -37.90 12.07 -13.33
C TRP A 53 -38.02 13.48 -13.90
N GLN A 54 -36.92 14.24 -13.94
CA GLN A 54 -36.93 15.63 -14.42
C GLN A 54 -37.39 15.72 -15.88
N GLU A 55 -36.92 14.82 -16.74
CA GLU A 55 -37.26 14.85 -18.16
C GLU A 55 -38.73 14.44 -18.42
N ALA A 56 -39.23 13.41 -17.74
CA ALA A 56 -40.64 13.03 -17.81
C ALA A 56 -41.56 14.12 -17.21
N ARG A 57 -41.14 14.72 -16.10
CA ARG A 57 -41.88 15.79 -15.42
C ARG A 57 -41.98 17.05 -16.28
N LYS A 58 -40.88 17.45 -16.92
CA LYS A 58 -40.85 18.59 -17.85
C LYS A 58 -41.84 18.43 -19.01
N ARG A 59 -41.97 17.21 -19.57
CA ARG A 59 -42.95 16.92 -20.62
C ARG A 59 -44.39 17.01 -20.09
N PHE A 60 -44.64 16.47 -18.91
CA PHE A 60 -45.93 16.58 -18.24
C PHE A 60 -46.32 18.04 -17.96
N ASP A 61 -45.43 18.84 -17.37
CA ASP A 61 -45.70 20.25 -17.07
C ASP A 61 -46.01 21.05 -18.35
N LYS A 62 -45.29 20.76 -19.45
CA LYS A 62 -45.59 21.36 -20.77
C LYS A 62 -46.96 20.97 -21.30
N ALA A 63 -47.32 19.69 -21.24
CA ALA A 63 -48.61 19.20 -21.74
C ALA A 63 -49.78 19.73 -20.89
N SER A 64 -49.60 19.81 -19.57
CA SER A 64 -50.56 20.42 -18.64
C SER A 64 -50.84 21.88 -19.01
N LEU A 65 -49.78 22.67 -19.21
CA LEU A 65 -49.93 24.08 -19.57
C LEU A 65 -50.69 24.27 -20.90
N LEU A 66 -50.42 23.43 -21.89
CA LEU A 66 -51.10 23.49 -23.19
C LEU A 66 -52.59 23.11 -23.08
N TYR A 67 -52.90 22.11 -22.24
CA TYR A 67 -54.28 21.74 -21.95
C TYR A 67 -55.04 22.85 -21.23
N ASP A 68 -54.43 23.49 -20.23
CA ASP A 68 -55.02 24.61 -19.51
C ASP A 68 -55.31 25.79 -20.45
N GLN A 69 -54.36 26.12 -21.34
CA GLN A 69 -54.55 27.15 -22.38
C GLN A 69 -55.69 26.81 -23.35
N ALA A 70 -55.81 25.54 -23.77
CA ALA A 70 -56.90 25.11 -24.64
C ALA A 70 -58.26 25.20 -23.92
N CYS A 71 -58.32 24.85 -22.63
CA CYS A 71 -59.50 25.02 -21.79
C CYS A 71 -59.92 26.49 -21.70
N GLU A 72 -58.98 27.40 -21.43
CA GLU A 72 -59.26 28.83 -21.35
C GLU A 72 -59.82 29.39 -22.67
N LYS A 73 -59.22 29.02 -23.81
CA LYS A 73 -59.72 29.41 -25.13
C LYS A 73 -61.14 28.91 -25.37
N PHE A 74 -61.40 27.64 -25.08
CA PHE A 74 -62.72 27.03 -25.26
C PHE A 74 -63.79 27.69 -24.36
N LEU A 75 -63.46 27.94 -23.08
CA LEU A 75 -64.34 28.61 -22.14
C LEU A 75 -64.60 30.09 -22.47
N SER A 76 -63.72 30.72 -23.26
CA SER A 76 -63.87 32.12 -23.70
C SER A 76 -64.88 32.33 -24.84
N LEU A 77 -65.47 31.25 -25.38
CA LEU A 77 -66.48 31.30 -26.43
C LEU A 77 -67.71 32.13 -26.03
N ARG A 78 -68.19 32.98 -26.94
CA ARG A 78 -69.37 33.83 -26.73
C ARG A 78 -70.59 33.27 -27.46
N LYS A 79 -71.79 33.58 -26.95
CA LYS A 79 -73.05 33.34 -27.67
C LYS A 79 -73.05 34.18 -28.95
N GLY A 80 -72.73 33.57 -30.09
CA GLY A 80 -72.57 34.23 -31.39
C GLY A 80 -71.28 33.88 -32.13
N THR A 81 -70.37 33.12 -31.50
CA THR A 81 -69.23 32.55 -32.22
C THR A 81 -69.70 31.66 -33.36
N LYS A 82 -69.05 31.78 -34.52
CA LYS A 82 -69.36 30.95 -35.68
C LYS A 82 -69.06 29.47 -35.38
N THR A 83 -69.91 28.58 -35.89
CA THR A 83 -69.85 27.15 -35.60
C THR A 83 -68.52 26.51 -36.00
N ASP A 84 -67.94 26.92 -37.13
CA ASP A 84 -66.62 26.47 -37.61
C ASP A 84 -65.48 26.79 -36.64
N VAL A 85 -65.51 27.97 -36.02
CA VAL A 85 -64.52 28.37 -35.00
C VAL A 85 -64.72 27.58 -33.70
N ALA A 86 -65.98 27.33 -33.32
CA ALA A 86 -66.30 26.54 -32.14
C ALA A 86 -65.81 25.08 -32.30
N THR A 87 -66.07 24.44 -33.44
CA THR A 87 -65.62 23.07 -33.71
C THR A 87 -64.10 22.94 -33.74
N LEU A 88 -63.39 23.93 -34.30
CA LEU A 88 -61.92 23.92 -34.31
C LEU A 88 -61.33 23.99 -32.89
N LEU A 89 -61.93 24.80 -32.00
CA LEU A 89 -61.49 24.88 -30.61
C LEU A 89 -61.83 23.62 -29.81
N GLU A 90 -62.94 22.94 -30.12
CA GLU A 90 -63.27 21.62 -29.55
C GLU A 90 -62.23 20.57 -29.95
N GLU A 91 -61.83 20.54 -31.23
CA GLU A 91 -60.79 19.64 -31.73
C GLU A 91 -59.42 19.95 -31.10
N GLU A 92 -59.05 21.22 -30.97
CA GLU A 92 -57.81 21.65 -30.29
C GLU A 92 -57.80 21.22 -28.81
N LEU A 93 -58.93 21.39 -28.11
CA LEU A 93 -59.09 20.95 -26.71
C LEU A 93 -58.96 19.43 -26.58
N HIS A 94 -59.63 18.67 -27.45
CA HIS A 94 -59.58 17.22 -27.42
C HIS A 94 -58.16 16.69 -27.71
N SER A 95 -57.46 17.31 -28.66
CA SER A 95 -56.06 17.01 -28.97
C SER A 95 -55.13 17.33 -27.78
N ALA A 96 -55.30 18.50 -27.15
CA ALA A 96 -54.51 18.89 -25.98
C ALA A 96 -54.76 17.97 -24.77
N TRP A 97 -56.01 17.52 -24.57
CA TRP A 97 -56.38 16.57 -23.53
C TRP A 97 -55.71 15.20 -23.75
N SER A 98 -55.79 14.66 -24.97
CA SER A 98 -55.13 13.40 -25.33
C SER A 98 -53.61 13.47 -25.10
N ALA A 99 -52.97 14.59 -25.48
CA ALA A 99 -51.55 14.82 -25.23
C ALA A 99 -51.22 14.89 -23.73
N PHE A 100 -52.07 15.51 -22.92
CA PHE A 100 -51.93 15.56 -21.47
C PHE A 100 -52.04 14.16 -20.83
N GLU A 101 -53.07 13.38 -21.18
CA GLU A 101 -53.22 12.01 -20.68
C GLU A 101 -52.04 11.13 -21.05
N GLN A 102 -51.55 11.22 -22.29
CA GLN A 102 -50.36 10.49 -22.71
C GLN A 102 -49.13 10.87 -21.87
N ALA A 103 -48.96 12.15 -21.54
CA ALA A 103 -47.89 12.61 -20.68
C ALA A 103 -48.03 12.10 -19.23
N CYS A 104 -49.27 12.02 -18.70
CA CYS A 104 -49.57 11.39 -17.41
C CYS A 104 -49.15 9.92 -17.39
N PHE A 105 -49.59 9.14 -18.38
CA PHE A 105 -49.23 7.72 -18.47
C PHE A 105 -47.73 7.51 -18.58
N ASN A 106 -47.04 8.33 -19.38
CA ASN A 106 -45.58 8.26 -19.52
C ASN A 106 -44.87 8.56 -18.18
N LEU A 107 -45.31 9.58 -17.44
CA LEU A 107 -44.74 9.93 -16.14
C LEU A 107 -44.94 8.80 -15.12
N VAL A 108 -46.16 8.28 -15.00
CA VAL A 108 -46.49 7.18 -14.08
C VAL A 108 -45.72 5.90 -14.43
N THR A 109 -45.62 5.56 -15.72
CA THR A 109 -44.87 4.39 -16.18
C THR A 109 -43.38 4.52 -15.85
N THR A 110 -42.80 5.70 -16.07
CA THR A 110 -41.39 5.97 -15.74
C THR A 110 -41.15 5.82 -14.24
N LEU A 111 -42.03 6.41 -13.41
CA LEU A 111 -41.93 6.31 -11.95
C LEU A 111 -42.08 4.87 -11.45
N SER A 112 -43.05 4.13 -11.99
CA SER A 112 -43.29 2.72 -11.65
C SER A 112 -42.10 1.84 -12.02
N ASN A 113 -41.49 2.06 -13.19
CA ASN A 113 -40.29 1.35 -13.60
C ASN A 113 -39.11 1.64 -12.68
N VAL A 114 -38.88 2.89 -12.30
CA VAL A 114 -37.84 3.26 -11.33
C VAL A 114 -38.10 2.60 -9.97
N GLU A 115 -39.36 2.60 -9.52
CA GLU A 115 -39.75 1.95 -8.26
C GLU A 115 -39.53 0.44 -8.26
N ALA A 116 -39.85 -0.23 -9.37
CA ALA A 116 -39.64 -1.66 -9.53
C ALA A 116 -38.15 -2.02 -9.56
N LYS A 117 -37.30 -1.14 -10.11
CA LYS A 117 -35.88 -1.45 -10.34
C LYS A 117 -34.91 -1.01 -9.25
N LYS A 118 -35.23 0.07 -8.53
CA LYS A 118 -34.32 0.69 -7.54
C LYS A 118 -33.75 -0.29 -6.51
N ARG A 119 -34.52 -1.33 -6.16
CA ARG A 119 -34.11 -2.34 -5.17
C ARG A 119 -33.00 -3.23 -5.70
N PHE A 120 -33.18 -3.83 -6.86
CA PHE A 120 -32.18 -4.77 -7.38
C PHE A 120 -30.97 -4.06 -7.97
N GLU A 121 -31.14 -2.87 -8.57
CA GLU A 121 -30.00 -2.07 -9.05
C GLU A 121 -29.09 -1.64 -7.90
N PHE A 122 -29.68 -1.27 -6.75
CA PHE A 122 -28.92 -0.98 -5.53
C PHE A 122 -28.16 -2.21 -5.02
N LEU A 123 -28.84 -3.36 -4.92
CA LEU A 123 -28.21 -4.59 -4.45
C LEU A 123 -27.09 -5.06 -5.39
N GLU A 124 -27.26 -4.93 -6.71
CA GLU A 124 -26.20 -5.21 -7.68
C GLU A 124 -25.01 -4.26 -7.52
N ALA A 125 -25.24 -2.97 -7.26
CA ALA A 125 -24.17 -2.02 -6.97
C ALA A 125 -23.40 -2.39 -5.69
N VAL A 126 -24.10 -2.69 -4.59
CA VAL A 126 -23.48 -3.13 -3.33
C VAL A 126 -22.66 -4.41 -3.54
N ARG A 127 -23.25 -5.41 -4.23
CA ARG A 127 -22.58 -6.67 -4.56
C ARG A 127 -21.32 -6.43 -5.41
N GLY A 128 -21.41 -5.61 -6.45
CA GLY A 128 -20.29 -5.30 -7.34
C GLY A 128 -19.14 -4.63 -6.58
N THR A 129 -19.45 -3.70 -5.69
CA THR A 129 -18.45 -3.07 -4.82
C THR A 129 -17.82 -4.06 -3.85
N MET A 130 -18.60 -4.95 -3.23
CA MET A 130 -18.05 -6.01 -2.38
C MET A 130 -17.10 -6.94 -3.13
N ASP A 131 -17.46 -7.35 -4.36
CA ASP A 131 -16.60 -8.18 -5.22
C ASP A 131 -15.30 -7.47 -5.58
N ALA A 132 -15.37 -6.18 -5.93
CA ALA A 132 -14.20 -5.35 -6.22
C ALA A 132 -13.25 -5.25 -5.00
N HIS A 133 -13.80 -5.05 -3.79
CA HIS A 133 -13.00 -5.03 -2.57
C HIS A 133 -12.33 -6.38 -2.31
N LEU A 134 -13.06 -7.48 -2.46
CA LEU A 134 -12.49 -8.82 -2.28
C LEU A 134 -11.30 -9.04 -3.22
N ARG A 135 -11.44 -8.65 -4.49
CA ARG A 135 -10.35 -8.73 -5.48
C ARG A 135 -9.17 -7.84 -5.10
N TYR A 136 -9.42 -6.60 -4.68
CA TYR A 136 -8.39 -5.66 -4.24
C TYR A 136 -7.57 -6.22 -3.06
N PHE A 137 -8.24 -6.74 -2.03
CA PHE A 137 -7.54 -7.32 -0.88
C PHE A 137 -6.79 -8.60 -1.23
N LYS A 138 -7.36 -9.45 -2.10
CA LYS A 138 -6.68 -10.66 -2.57
C LYS A 138 -5.38 -10.31 -3.30
N GLN A 139 -5.45 -9.34 -4.21
CA GLN A 139 -4.27 -8.85 -4.94
C GLN A 139 -3.23 -8.23 -3.99
N GLY A 140 -3.67 -7.44 -3.01
CA GLY A 140 -2.78 -6.87 -1.99
C GLY A 140 -2.09 -7.94 -1.13
N TYR A 141 -2.82 -9.00 -0.76
CA TYR A 141 -2.26 -10.14 -0.03
C TYR A 141 -1.23 -10.89 -0.85
N GLU A 142 -1.53 -11.22 -2.11
CA GLU A 142 -0.59 -11.90 -3.01
C GLU A 142 0.72 -11.11 -3.16
N LEU A 143 0.64 -9.78 -3.26
CA LEU A 143 1.82 -8.92 -3.33
C LEU A 143 2.62 -8.90 -2.02
N LEU A 144 1.95 -8.78 -0.87
CA LEU A 144 2.63 -8.81 0.43
C LEU A 144 3.26 -10.17 0.71
N HIS A 145 2.63 -11.26 0.28
CA HIS A 145 3.16 -12.61 0.44
C HIS A 145 4.45 -12.81 -0.37
N GLN A 146 4.57 -12.16 -1.54
CA GLN A 146 5.83 -12.16 -2.31
C GLN A 146 7.00 -11.47 -1.58
N LEU A 147 6.74 -10.63 -0.56
CA LEU A 147 7.78 -9.99 0.25
C LEU A 147 8.36 -10.91 1.34
N GLU A 148 7.67 -11.99 1.70
CA GLU A 148 8.08 -12.93 2.73
C GLU A 148 9.51 -13.50 2.55
N PRO A 149 9.95 -13.95 1.36
CA PRO A 149 11.33 -14.40 1.15
C PRO A 149 12.37 -13.30 1.40
N TYR A 150 12.07 -12.05 1.04
CA TYR A 150 12.98 -10.92 1.26
C TYR A 150 13.12 -10.59 2.75
N ILE A 151 12.01 -10.63 3.50
CA ILE A 151 12.03 -10.47 4.96
C ILE A 151 12.92 -11.55 5.59
N ASN A 152 12.78 -12.80 5.17
CA ASN A 152 13.57 -13.92 5.68
C ASN A 152 15.06 -13.81 5.31
N GLN A 153 15.37 -13.33 4.11
CA GLN A 153 16.74 -13.09 3.67
C GLN A 153 17.42 -12.00 4.52
N VAL A 154 16.73 -10.87 4.74
CA VAL A 154 17.22 -9.79 5.59
C VAL A 154 17.40 -10.25 7.04
N LEU A 155 16.45 -11.04 7.57
CA LEU A 155 16.55 -11.61 8.90
C LEU A 155 17.77 -12.53 9.04
N THR A 156 17.98 -13.42 8.06
CA THR A 156 19.13 -14.33 8.03
C THR A 156 20.45 -13.56 7.97
N TYR A 157 20.53 -12.53 7.12
CA TYR A 157 21.71 -11.68 7.02
C TYR A 157 22.01 -10.97 8.34
N ALA A 158 20.99 -10.42 9.01
CA ALA A 158 21.14 -9.78 10.31
C ALA A 158 21.65 -10.75 11.39
N GLN A 159 21.16 -11.99 11.40
CA GLN A 159 21.62 -13.04 12.32
C GLN A 159 23.08 -13.41 12.06
N GLN A 160 23.43 -13.69 10.80
CA GLN A 160 24.80 -14.02 10.41
C GLN A 160 25.78 -12.88 10.76
N SER A 161 25.38 -11.63 10.53
CA SER A 161 26.18 -10.46 10.88
C SER A 161 26.42 -10.37 12.40
N ARG A 162 25.41 -10.67 13.22
CA ARG A 162 25.54 -10.70 14.68
C ARG A 162 26.47 -11.83 15.13
N GLU A 163 26.32 -13.03 14.57
CA GLU A 163 27.16 -14.17 14.91
C GLU A 163 28.62 -13.95 14.54
N ARG A 164 28.89 -13.41 13.34
CA ARG A 164 30.25 -13.05 12.91
C ARG A 164 30.90 -12.07 13.88
N SER A 165 30.20 -11.00 14.23
CA SER A 165 30.69 -10.01 15.19
C SER A 165 30.97 -10.61 16.57
N ASN A 166 30.07 -11.47 17.08
CA ASN A 166 30.26 -12.15 18.36
C ASN A 166 31.47 -13.10 18.34
N ASN A 167 31.64 -13.86 17.25
CA ASN A 167 32.75 -14.80 17.08
C ASN A 167 34.10 -14.06 16.99
N GLU A 168 34.16 -12.97 16.23
CA GLU A 168 35.34 -12.10 16.15
C GLU A 168 35.69 -11.49 17.50
N GLN A 169 34.68 -11.02 18.24
CA GLN A 169 34.87 -10.48 19.59
C GLN A 169 35.37 -11.55 20.58
N ALA A 170 34.83 -12.77 20.50
CA ALA A 170 35.27 -13.89 21.32
C ALA A 170 36.72 -14.29 21.01
N ALA A 171 37.07 -14.41 19.73
CA ALA A 171 38.44 -14.71 19.28
C ALA A 171 39.44 -13.63 19.72
N LEU A 172 39.03 -12.36 19.68
CA LEU A 172 39.86 -11.26 20.19
C LEU A 172 40.05 -11.35 21.71
N ASN A 173 38.96 -11.59 22.45
CA ASN A 173 39.01 -11.75 23.91
C ASN A 173 39.92 -12.90 24.33
N GLU A 174 39.89 -14.03 23.62
CA GLU A 174 40.78 -15.17 23.85
C GLU A 174 42.25 -14.80 23.66
N ARG A 175 42.59 -14.12 22.54
CA ARG A 175 43.96 -13.65 22.27
C ARG A 175 44.44 -12.67 23.33
N MET A 176 43.60 -11.74 23.76
CA MET A 176 43.93 -10.80 24.84
C MET A 176 44.19 -11.51 26.16
N GLN A 177 43.38 -12.53 26.50
CA GLN A 177 43.59 -13.31 27.71
C GLN A 177 44.90 -14.11 27.64
N GLU A 178 45.22 -14.71 26.50
CA GLU A 178 46.47 -15.43 26.35
C GLU A 178 47.68 -14.51 26.48
N TYR A 179 47.61 -13.31 25.88
CA TYR A 179 48.64 -12.29 26.04
C TYR A 179 48.82 -11.87 27.50
N LYS A 180 47.73 -11.68 28.26
CA LYS A 180 47.79 -11.43 29.71
C LYS A 180 48.46 -12.58 30.46
N ARG A 181 48.10 -13.84 30.15
CA ARG A 181 48.74 -15.02 30.75
C ARG A 181 50.23 -15.14 30.41
N GLN A 182 50.65 -14.67 29.23
CA GLN A 182 52.06 -14.62 28.85
C GLN A 182 52.81 -13.55 29.65
N ILE A 183 52.26 -12.34 29.75
CA ILE A 183 52.84 -11.25 30.58
C ILE A 183 52.96 -11.69 32.05
N ASP A 184 51.92 -12.31 32.62
CA ASP A 184 51.94 -12.79 34.00
C ASP A 184 52.98 -13.91 34.23
N ARG A 185 53.21 -14.75 33.22
CA ARG A 185 54.28 -15.76 33.26
C ARG A 185 55.66 -15.13 33.18
N GLU A 186 55.86 -14.18 32.26
CA GLU A 186 57.13 -13.46 32.11
C GLU A 186 57.47 -12.63 33.37
N SER A 187 56.48 -11.98 33.99
CA SER A 187 56.69 -11.15 35.19
C SER A 187 57.06 -11.98 36.43
N ARG A 188 56.53 -13.19 36.58
CA ARG A 188 56.98 -14.14 37.62
C ARG A 188 58.38 -14.68 37.34
N TRP A 189 58.71 -14.94 36.08
CA TRP A 189 60.04 -15.43 35.68
C TRP A 189 61.13 -14.36 35.87
N SER A 190 60.82 -13.09 35.63
CA SER A 190 61.73 -11.97 35.90
C SER A 190 61.92 -11.70 37.40
N SER A 191 60.91 -11.97 38.24
CA SER A 191 61.02 -11.87 39.70
C SER A 191 61.79 -13.04 40.34
N ASN A 192 61.80 -14.24 39.74
CA ASN A 192 62.55 -15.41 40.23
C ASN A 192 64.00 -15.47 39.71
N GLY A 193 64.42 -14.52 38.87
CA GLY A 193 65.79 -14.38 38.36
C GLY A 193 66.71 -13.52 39.24
N CYS A 194 66.28 -13.12 40.44
CA CYS A 194 67.12 -12.39 41.38
C CYS A 194 67.60 -13.34 42.48
N ASN A 195 68.66 -14.09 42.19
CA ASN A 195 69.55 -14.67 43.19
C ASN A 195 70.93 -14.85 42.54
N GLY A 196 71.71 -13.77 42.43
CA GLY A 196 73.12 -13.88 42.06
C GLY A 196 73.74 -12.66 41.38
N SER A 197 74.31 -11.78 42.21
CA SER A 197 75.50 -10.96 41.93
C SER A 197 75.33 -9.59 41.22
N PRO A 198 75.87 -8.50 41.80
CA PRO A 198 75.96 -7.20 41.16
C PRO A 198 77.27 -7.06 40.38
N ASN A 199 77.21 -6.73 39.08
CA ASN A 199 78.12 -5.75 38.48
C ASN A 199 77.76 -5.42 37.03
N GLY A 200 77.79 -4.11 36.76
CA GLY A 200 77.78 -3.37 35.48
C GLY A 200 77.46 -4.11 34.18
N ASP A 201 76.32 -3.78 33.58
CA ASP A 201 76.33 -2.94 32.38
C ASP A 201 74.91 -2.41 32.10
N GLY A 202 74.76 -1.09 32.16
CA GLY A 202 73.47 -0.41 32.25
C GLY A 202 72.82 -0.12 30.91
N ILE A 203 72.91 -0.98 29.89
CA ILE A 203 72.30 -0.69 28.57
C ILE A 203 71.84 -1.98 27.87
N GLN A 204 70.79 -2.64 28.37
CA GLN A 204 70.05 -3.64 27.56
C GLN A 204 68.64 -4.02 28.05
N ALA A 205 68.20 -3.58 29.24
CA ALA A 205 66.84 -3.83 29.74
C ALA A 205 65.80 -2.86 29.17
N ILE A 206 66.16 -1.57 28.99
CA ILE A 206 65.26 -0.51 28.50
C ILE A 206 64.88 -0.73 27.03
N GLY A 207 65.81 -1.26 26.21
CA GLY A 207 65.59 -1.53 24.79
C GLY A 207 64.60 -2.67 24.48
N ARG A 208 64.44 -3.64 25.38
CA ARG A 208 63.50 -4.77 25.21
C ARG A 208 62.07 -4.42 25.62
N SER A 209 61.91 -3.60 26.67
CA SER A 209 60.61 -3.06 27.10
C SER A 209 60.04 -2.09 26.06
N SER A 210 60.87 -1.20 25.51
CA SER A 210 60.45 -0.26 24.47
C SER A 210 60.07 -0.97 23.16
N HIS A 211 60.74 -2.06 22.79
CA HIS A 211 60.37 -2.87 21.63
C HIS A 211 58.97 -3.51 21.79
N LYS A 212 58.67 -4.08 22.97
CA LYS A 212 57.34 -4.65 23.27
C LYS A 212 56.24 -3.57 23.28
N MET A 213 56.54 -2.36 23.75
CA MET A 213 55.59 -1.23 23.69
C MET A 213 55.35 -0.75 22.26
N ILE A 214 56.39 -0.70 21.41
CA ILE A 214 56.25 -0.35 19.99
C ILE A 214 55.41 -1.40 19.25
N GLU A 215 55.60 -2.68 19.56
CA GLU A 215 54.79 -3.77 19.00
C GLU A 215 53.32 -3.69 19.44
N ALA A 216 53.05 -3.37 20.72
CA ALA A 216 51.69 -3.15 21.22
C ALA A 216 51.01 -1.95 20.56
N VAL A 217 51.73 -0.83 20.39
CA VAL A 217 51.22 0.35 19.65
C VAL A 217 50.94 0.01 18.20
N HIS A 218 51.78 -0.80 17.56
CA HIS A 218 51.58 -1.24 16.18
C HIS A 218 50.36 -2.16 16.03
N ILE A 219 50.09 -3.03 17.01
CA ILE A 219 48.90 -3.89 17.05
C ILE A 219 47.63 -3.05 17.25
N VAL A 220 47.64 -2.08 18.18
CA VAL A 220 46.50 -1.18 18.40
C VAL A 220 46.25 -0.31 17.18
N HIS A 221 47.31 0.19 16.53
CA HIS A 221 47.18 0.94 15.28
C HIS A 221 46.60 0.09 14.15
N LYS A 222 47.05 -1.17 14.01
CA LYS A 222 46.44 -2.12 13.06
C LYS A 222 44.97 -2.41 13.39
N PHE A 223 44.62 -2.51 14.67
CA PHE A 223 43.23 -2.71 15.10
C PHE A 223 42.34 -1.50 14.78
N ILE A 224 42.83 -0.28 14.99
CA ILE A 224 42.12 0.95 14.62
C ILE A 224 41.97 1.08 13.10
N GLN A 225 43.02 0.74 12.33
CA GLN A 225 42.97 0.75 10.87
C GLN A 225 42.03 -0.35 10.32
N GLN A 226 41.99 -1.51 10.96
CA GLN A 226 41.11 -2.61 10.60
C GLN A 226 39.65 -2.23 10.87
N THR A 227 39.34 -1.74 12.07
CA THR A 227 37.99 -1.27 12.42
C THR A 227 37.54 -0.10 11.53
N TYR A 228 38.42 0.85 11.22
CA TYR A 228 38.12 1.91 10.24
C TYR A 228 37.86 1.36 8.82
N SER A 229 38.67 0.40 8.35
CA SER A 229 38.51 -0.24 7.04
C SER A 229 37.24 -1.10 6.97
N ASP A 230 36.88 -1.80 8.04
CA ASP A 230 35.68 -2.62 8.12
C ASP A 230 34.42 -1.74 8.14
N THR A 231 34.46 -0.60 8.83
CA THR A 231 33.35 0.38 8.83
C THR A 231 33.18 1.02 7.45
N LYS A 232 34.29 1.31 6.75
CA LYS A 232 34.28 1.84 5.39
C LYS A 232 33.78 0.78 4.40
N THR A 233 34.23 -0.46 4.52
CA THR A 233 33.82 -1.59 3.67
C THR A 233 32.35 -1.95 3.87
N PHE A 234 31.85 -1.89 5.12
CA PHE A 234 30.43 -2.06 5.41
C PHE A 234 29.57 -0.97 4.76
N LYS A 235 29.98 0.31 4.86
CA LYS A 235 29.28 1.42 4.17
C LYS A 235 29.33 1.30 2.65
N TYR A 236 30.48 0.96 2.07
CA TYR A 236 30.63 0.82 0.62
C TYR A 236 29.87 -0.40 0.08
N ASN A 237 29.91 -1.55 0.75
CA ASN A 237 29.17 -2.73 0.32
C ASN A 237 27.66 -2.58 0.51
N ALA A 238 27.19 -1.91 1.57
CA ALA A 238 25.79 -1.55 1.71
C ALA A 238 25.32 -0.58 0.62
N THR A 239 26.17 0.37 0.23
CA THR A 239 25.90 1.31 -0.87
C THR A 239 25.93 0.62 -2.24
N ILE A 240 26.87 -0.30 -2.47
CA ILE A 240 26.97 -1.07 -3.71
C ILE A 240 25.79 -2.04 -3.84
N HIS A 241 25.40 -2.75 -2.77
CA HIS A 241 24.20 -3.59 -2.80
C HIS A 241 22.93 -2.76 -3.01
N TRP A 242 22.82 -1.57 -2.40
CA TRP A 242 21.70 -0.65 -2.64
C TRP A 242 21.67 -0.12 -4.07
N LEU A 243 22.83 0.19 -4.67
CA LEU A 243 22.94 0.62 -6.07
C LEU A 243 22.64 -0.51 -7.06
N LEU A 244 23.02 -1.74 -6.74
CA LEU A 244 22.74 -2.92 -7.58
C LEU A 244 21.24 -3.29 -7.57
N ASP A 245 20.53 -3.00 -6.48
CA ASP A 245 19.07 -3.24 -6.35
C ASP A 245 18.20 -2.20 -7.08
N GLN A 246 18.78 -1.06 -7.46
CA GLN A 246 18.10 0.01 -8.21
C GLN A 246 18.23 -0.14 -9.74
N LEU A 247 18.96 -1.15 -10.24
CA LEU A 247 19.14 -1.39 -11.67
C LEU A 247 18.06 -2.34 -12.19
N PRO A 248 17.08 -1.89 -13.01
CA PRO A 248 16.17 -2.81 -13.67
C PRO A 248 16.96 -3.63 -14.70
N THR A 249 17.07 -4.95 -14.49
CA THR A 249 17.55 -5.90 -15.52
C THR A 249 16.70 -5.73 -16.79
N PRO A 250 17.29 -5.29 -17.91
CA PRO A 250 17.87 -6.26 -18.84
C PRO A 250 19.17 -5.79 -19.53
N GLN A 251 19.87 -6.74 -20.18
CA GLN A 251 21.08 -6.58 -21.02
C GLN A 251 22.46 -6.81 -20.35
N ILE A 252 22.64 -7.94 -19.66
CA ILE A 252 23.97 -8.54 -19.39
C ILE A 252 24.50 -9.25 -20.66
N GLY A 253 24.48 -8.56 -21.79
CA GLY A 253 25.04 -9.05 -23.07
C GLY A 253 26.30 -8.32 -23.52
N TRP A 254 26.52 -7.08 -23.02
CA TRP A 254 27.57 -6.19 -23.52
C TRP A 254 28.76 -6.05 -22.56
N LEU A 255 28.61 -6.43 -21.28
CA LEU A 255 29.66 -6.27 -20.26
C LEU A 255 30.64 -7.44 -20.15
N THR A 256 30.43 -8.54 -20.88
CA THR A 256 31.38 -9.65 -20.98
C THR A 256 32.40 -9.50 -22.12
N GLN A 257 32.31 -8.47 -22.96
CA GLN A 257 33.18 -8.29 -24.12
C GLN A 257 34.24 -7.18 -24.02
N GLN A 258 34.37 -6.49 -22.88
CA GLN A 258 35.34 -5.38 -22.74
C GLN A 258 36.14 -5.36 -21.43
N ILE A 259 36.71 -6.51 -21.03
CA ILE A 259 37.85 -6.50 -20.10
C ILE A 259 39.00 -7.35 -20.66
N PRO A 260 39.99 -6.74 -21.34
CA PRO A 260 41.38 -7.16 -21.28
C PRO A 260 42.09 -6.50 -20.09
N MET A 261 42.95 -7.27 -19.41
CA MET A 261 43.81 -6.92 -18.26
C MET A 261 43.07 -6.86 -16.91
N GLN A 262 43.13 -7.89 -16.07
CA GLN A 262 44.29 -8.20 -15.23
C GLN A 262 44.35 -9.72 -14.95
N LYS A 263 44.95 -10.48 -15.88
CA LYS A 263 45.43 -11.84 -15.62
C LYS A 263 46.87 -11.96 -16.12
N LYS A 264 47.80 -11.47 -15.30
CA LYS A 264 49.18 -11.94 -15.18
C LYS A 264 49.45 -11.93 -13.66
N LEU A 265 49.27 -13.03 -12.92
CA LEU A 265 50.26 -14.13 -12.78
C LEU A 265 51.67 -13.50 -12.77
N ASN A 266 52.35 -13.32 -11.63
CA ASN A 266 52.64 -14.38 -10.65
C ASN A 266 52.88 -15.72 -11.35
N GLU A 267 53.82 -15.72 -12.30
CA GLU A 267 54.52 -16.91 -12.79
C GLU A 267 55.81 -16.40 -13.46
N GLY A 268 56.96 -16.87 -12.97
CA GLY A 268 58.22 -16.79 -13.71
C GLY A 268 59.41 -16.13 -13.01
N GLU A 269 60.01 -16.90 -12.10
CA GLU A 269 61.47 -17.15 -12.02
C GLU A 269 62.46 -16.05 -11.59
N MET A 270 63.18 -16.43 -10.52
CA MET A 270 64.58 -16.15 -10.15
C MET A 270 64.87 -14.96 -9.22
#